data_AF-A0A3M1YJ16-F1
#
_entry.id   AF-A0A3M1YJ16-F1
#
_cell.length_a   1.000
_cell.length_b   1.000
_cell.length_c   1.000
_cell.angle_alpha   90.00
_cell.angle_beta   90.00
_cell.angle_gamma   90.00
#
_symmetry.space_group_name_H-M   'P 1'
#
loop_
_entity.id
_entity.type
_entity.pdbx_description
1 polymer ?
#
loop_
_entity_poly.entity_id
_entity_poly.type
_entity_poly.pdbx_seq_one_letter_code
_entity_poly.pdbx_strand_id
1 'polypeptide(L)'
;FSGFVSSFLLIILNFKWKISMHTTAMGALIGLLFLISRIFMTNVFGLMIIVIMAGGLVGYARLYSKQHSEGEVYAGFLVGFVAEILSVIILAI
;
A
#
# COMPACT_ATOMS: atom_id res chain seq x y z
N PHE A 1 26.81 1.93 -7.24
CA PHE A 1 26.82 2.38 -5.84
C PHE A 1 25.45 2.88 -5.35
N SER A 2 24.65 3.55 -6.19
CA SER A 2 23.29 4.04 -5.85
C SER A 2 22.27 2.95 -5.50
N GLY A 3 22.32 1.77 -6.14
CA GLY A 3 21.37 0.67 -5.88
C GLY A 3 21.50 -0.01 -4.50
N PHE A 4 22.67 0.09 -3.87
CA PHE A 4 22.87 -0.45 -2.52
C PHE A 4 22.14 0.38 -1.46
N VAL A 5 22.10 1.71 -1.65
CA VAL A 5 21.46 2.63 -0.70
C VAL A 5 19.94 2.47 -0.73
N SER A 6 19.33 2.29 -1.91
CA SER A 6 17.88 2.05 -2.00
C SER A 6 17.48 0.71 -1.38
N SER A 7 18.28 -0.35 -1.61
CA SER A 7 18.04 -1.67 -1.06
C SER A 7 18.14 -1.68 0.47
N PHE A 8 19.11 -0.95 1.03
CA PHE A 8 19.29 -0.84 2.49
C PHE A 8 18.17 -0.02 3.17
N LEU A 9 17.70 1.05 2.52
CA LEU A 9 16.54 1.82 2.99
C LEU A 9 15.24 1.00 2.94
N LEU A 10 15.05 0.20 1.88
CA LEU A 10 13.92 -0.73 1.76
C LEU A 10 13.94 -1.79 2.87
N ILE A 11 15.11 -2.32 3.23
CA ILE A 11 15.28 -3.31 4.31
C ILE A 11 15.05 -2.69 5.69
N ILE A 12 15.53 -1.46 5.95
CA ILE A 12 15.34 -0.77 7.23
C ILE A 12 13.88 -0.37 7.46
N LEU A 13 13.17 0.04 6.40
CA LEU A 13 11.71 0.24 6.45
C LEU A 13 10.95 -1.08 6.68
N ASN A 14 11.43 -2.21 6.14
CA ASN A 14 10.82 -3.52 6.34
C ASN A 14 10.98 -4.05 7.79
N PHE A 15 12.07 -3.68 8.48
CA PHE A 15 12.40 -4.26 9.80
C PHE A 15 11.75 -3.56 11.01
N LYS A 16 11.27 -2.32 10.88
CA LYS A 16 10.87 -1.51 12.03
C LYS A 16 9.37 -1.47 12.34
N TRP A 17 8.52 -1.90 11.42
CA TRP A 17 7.08 -1.92 11.63
C TRP A 17 6.55 -3.32 11.31
N LYS A 18 6.03 -4.03 12.32
CA LYS A 18 5.16 -5.22 12.16
C LYS A 18 3.83 -4.88 11.48
N ILE A 19 3.83 -3.84 10.65
CA ILE A 19 2.73 -3.46 9.81
C ILE A 19 2.81 -4.38 8.61
N SER A 20 1.78 -5.19 8.51
CA SER A 20 1.87 -6.40 7.74
C SER A 20 1.94 -6.08 6.24
N MET A 21 3.03 -6.46 5.55
CA MET A 21 3.33 -6.03 4.17
C MET A 21 2.16 -6.09 3.19
N HIS A 22 1.20 -7.00 3.35
CA HIS A 22 0.08 -7.10 2.42
C HIS A 22 -0.99 -5.99 2.59
N THR A 23 -1.14 -5.33 3.76
CA THR A 23 -2.12 -4.25 3.95
C THR A 23 -1.55 -2.95 3.41
N THR A 24 -0.24 -2.75 3.59
CA THR A 24 0.54 -1.72 2.91
C THR A 24 0.52 -1.91 1.39
N ALA A 25 0.73 -3.14 0.90
CA ALA A 25 0.67 -3.44 -0.53
C ALA A 25 -0.73 -3.19 -1.11
N MET A 26 -1.80 -3.54 -0.39
CA MET A 26 -3.17 -3.24 -0.86
C MET A 26 -3.48 -1.74 -0.86
N GLY A 27 -3.02 -0.99 0.14
CA GLY A 27 -3.13 0.47 0.16
C GLY A 27 -2.37 1.13 -0.98
N ALA A 28 -1.16 0.66 -1.28
CA ALA A 28 -0.36 1.11 -2.42
C ALA A 28 -1.04 0.78 -3.76
N LEU A 29 -1.55 -0.44 -3.93
CA LEU A 29 -2.22 -0.87 -5.17
C LEU A 29 -3.46 -0.01 -5.48
N ILE A 30 -4.22 0.37 -4.45
CA ILE A 30 -5.35 1.31 -4.59
C ILE A 30 -4.88 2.72 -4.95
N GLY A 31 -3.81 3.21 -4.30
CA GLY A 31 -3.21 4.52 -4.62
C GLY A 31 -2.70 4.60 -6.06
N LEU A 32 -2.05 3.54 -6.54
CA LEU A 32 -1.58 3.42 -7.92
C LEU A 32 -2.75 3.36 -8.91
N LEU A 33 -3.78 2.55 -8.65
CA LEU A 33 -4.96 2.48 -9.52
C LEU A 33 -5.70 3.83 -9.59
N PHE A 34 -5.77 4.54 -8.47
CA PHE A 34 -6.36 5.88 -8.42
C PHE A 34 -5.58 6.88 -9.29
N LEU A 35 -4.24 6.87 -9.21
CA LEU A 35 -3.39 7.72 -10.04
C LEU A 35 -3.45 7.35 -11.52
N ILE A 36 -3.45 6.05 -11.87
CA ILE A 36 -3.64 5.59 -13.25
C ILE A 36 -4.99 6.07 -13.80
N SER A 37 -6.06 5.96 -13.00
CA SER A 37 -7.38 6.47 -13.39
C SER A 37 -7.35 7.97 -13.68
N ARG A 38 -6.60 8.75 -12.89
CA ARG A 38 -6.46 10.21 -13.10
C ARG A 38 -5.59 10.56 -14.30
N ILE A 39 -4.49 9.85 -14.52
CA ILE A 39 -3.54 10.13 -15.62
C ILE A 39 -4.12 9.71 -16.98
N PHE A 40 -4.72 8.52 -17.06
CA PHE A 40 -5.22 7.95 -18.32
C PHE A 40 -6.70 8.27 -18.60
N MET A 41 -7.38 9.00 -17.70
CA MET A 41 -8.82 9.28 -17.75
C MET A 41 -9.70 8.03 -17.98
N THR A 42 -9.19 6.87 -17.59
CA THR A 42 -9.89 5.59 -17.71
C THR A 42 -10.77 5.36 -16.49
N ASN A 43 -11.94 4.78 -16.72
CA ASN A 43 -12.86 4.42 -15.65
C ASN A 43 -12.41 3.11 -15.00
N VAL A 44 -11.57 3.22 -13.97
CA VAL A 44 -11.01 2.09 -13.21
C VAL A 44 -11.85 1.79 -11.96
N PHE A 45 -13.05 2.38 -11.86
CA PHE A 45 -13.87 2.35 -10.65
C PHE A 45 -14.32 0.93 -10.27
N GLY A 46 -14.65 0.10 -11.26
CA GLY A 46 -14.98 -1.32 -11.03
C GLY A 46 -13.82 -2.12 -10.45
N LEU A 47 -12.60 -1.90 -10.96
CA LEU A 47 -11.38 -2.51 -10.45
C LEU A 47 -11.04 -2.02 -9.04
N MET A 48 -11.22 -0.73 -8.75
CA MET A 48 -11.02 -0.18 -7.40
C MET A 48 -11.92 -0.86 -6.37
N ILE A 49 -13.21 -1.08 -6.68
CA ILE A 49 -14.14 -1.75 -5.77
C ILE A 49 -13.65 -3.18 -5.45
N ILE A 50 -13.25 -3.94 -6.48
CA ILE A 50 -12.75 -5.31 -6.31
C ILE A 50 -11.50 -5.33 -5.41
N VAL A 51 -10.55 -4.41 -5.64
CA VAL A 51 -9.31 -4.34 -4.86
C VAL A 51 -9.57 -3.88 -3.42
N ILE A 52 -10.50 -2.95 -3.20
CA ILE A 52 -10.91 -2.53 -1.85
C ILE A 52 -11.57 -3.70 -1.10
N MET A 53 -12.46 -4.46 -1.76
CA MET A 53 -13.09 -5.64 -1.15
C MET A 53 -12.06 -6.74 -0.82
N ALA A 54 -11.10 -6.99 -1.73
CA ALA A 54 -10.00 -7.91 -1.49
C ALA A 54 -9.10 -7.43 -0.34
N GLY A 55 -8.79 -6.14 -0.29
CA GLY A 55 -8.03 -5.51 0.80
C GLY A 55 -8.74 -5.63 2.16
N GLY A 56 -10.06 -5.46 2.18
CA GLY A 56 -10.90 -5.65 3.36
C GLY A 56 -10.89 -7.10 3.87
N LEU A 57 -10.97 -8.09 2.96
CA LEU A 57 -10.85 -9.51 3.29
C LEU A 57 -9.47 -9.86 3.84
N VAL A 58 -8.40 -9.33 3.25
CA VAL A 58 -7.02 -9.52 3.72
C VAL A 58 -6.80 -8.87 5.09
N GLY A 59 -7.39 -7.68 5.32
CA GLY A 59 -7.40 -7.02 6.63
C GLY A 59 -8.13 -7.84 7.68
N TYR A 60 -9.31 -8.36 7.35
CA TYR A 60 -10.11 -9.21 8.24
C TYR A 60 -9.39 -10.52 8.60
N ALA A 61 -8.77 -11.19 7.62
CA ALA A 61 -7.99 -12.41 7.85
C ALA A 61 -6.81 -12.17 8.81
N ARG A 62 -6.21 -10.97 8.78
CA ARG A 62 -5.13 -10.60 9.70
C ARG A 62 -5.59 -10.26 11.11
N LEU A 63 -6.73 -9.60 11.24
CA LEU A 63 -7.37 -9.38 12.53
C LEU A 63 -7.78 -10.70 13.18
N TYR A 64 -8.32 -11.61 12.38
CA TYR A 64 -8.71 -12.95 12.82
C TYR A 64 -7.51 -13.77 13.32
N SER A 65 -6.32 -13.54 12.76
CA SER A 65 -5.10 -14.22 13.17
C SER A 65 -4.56 -13.80 14.56
N LYS A 66 -5.22 -12.88 15.30
CA LYS A 66 -4.92 -12.44 16.69
C LYS A 66 -3.47 -12.00 17.00
N GLN A 67 -2.59 -11.92 16.00
CA GLN A 67 -1.19 -11.53 16.16
C GLN A 67 -0.95 -10.03 15.96
N HIS A 68 -1.94 -9.29 15.43
CA HIS A 68 -1.83 -7.88 15.07
C HIS A 68 -3.01 -7.08 15.62
N SER A 69 -2.73 -5.85 16.06
CA SER A 69 -3.75 -4.91 16.54
C SER A 69 -4.47 -4.25 15.37
N GLU A 70 -5.77 -3.93 15.55
CA GLU A 70 -6.58 -3.21 14.56
C GLU A 70 -5.91 -1.92 14.07
N GLY A 71 -5.24 -1.21 14.97
CA GLY A 71 -4.50 0.00 14.62
C GLY A 71 -3.35 -0.22 13.63
N GLU A 72 -2.69 -1.39 13.66
CA GLU A 72 -1.56 -1.69 12.76
C GLU A 72 -2.04 -1.96 11.32
N VAL A 73 -3.21 -2.57 11.17
CA VAL A 73 -3.81 -2.86 9.85
C VAL A 73 -4.21 -1.57 9.14
N TYR A 74 -4.90 -0.67 9.85
CA TYR A 74 -5.30 0.64 9.31
C TYR A 74 -4.10 1.55 9.07
N ALA A 75 -3.14 1.60 10.00
CA ALA A 75 -1.90 2.37 9.82
C ALA A 75 -1.13 1.91 8.57
N GLY A 76 -1.02 0.59 8.34
CA GLY A 76 -0.37 0.08 7.14
C GLY A 76 -1.07 0.42 5.84
N PHE A 77 -2.40 0.36 5.83
CA PHE A 77 -3.17 0.73 4.66
C PHE A 77 -2.98 2.21 4.31
N LEU A 78 -3.08 3.11 5.30
CA LEU A 78 -2.88 4.55 5.10
C LEU A 78 -1.45 4.89 4.68
N VAL A 79 -0.45 4.29 5.34
CA VAL A 79 0.96 4.50 4.99
C VAL A 79 1.25 4.02 3.58
N GLY A 80 0.74 2.86 3.18
CA GLY A 80 0.90 2.33 1.82
C GLY A 80 0.26 3.22 0.75
N PHE A 81 -0.95 3.72 1.01
CA PHE A 81 -1.66 4.62 0.10
C PHE A 81 -0.92 5.96 -0.09
N VAL A 82 -0.48 6.59 1.01
CA VAL A 82 0.22 7.87 0.95
C VAL A 82 1.62 7.72 0.34
N ALA A 83 2.35 6.66 0.71
CA ALA A 83 3.68 6.40 0.17
C ALA A 83 3.65 6.20 -1.35
N GLU A 84 2.68 5.44 -1.86
CA GLU A 84 2.56 5.21 -3.30
C GLU A 84 2.20 6.50 -4.04
N ILE A 85 1.27 7.30 -3.50
CA ILE A 85 0.91 8.58 -4.11
C ILE A 85 2.11 9.50 -4.20
N LEU A 86 2.88 9.62 -3.12
CA LEU A 86 4.10 10.43 -3.10
C LEU A 86 5.14 9.91 -4.09
N SER A 87 5.33 8.59 -4.17
CA SER A 87 6.29 7.97 -5.09
C SER A 87 5.95 8.29 -6.55
N VAL A 88 4.69 8.17 -6.94
CA VAL A 88 4.25 8.47 -8.31
C VAL A 88 4.34 9.95 -8.63
N ILE A 89 3.99 10.83 -7.68
CA ILE A 89 4.13 12.28 -7.85
C ILE A 89 5.59 12.68 -8.04
N ILE A 90 6.51 12.12 -7.24
CA ILE A 90 7.95 12.37 -7.37
C ILE A 90 8.47 11.90 -8.72
N LEU A 91 8.00 10.75 -9.21
CA LEU A 91 8.40 10.22 -10.52
C LEU A 91 7.88 11.06 -11.69
N ALA A 92 6.74 11.74 -11.51
CA ALA A 92 6.11 12.58 -12.53
C ALA A 92 6.72 13.99 -12.65
N ILE A 93 7.64 14.37 -11.75
CA ILE A 93 8.40 15.64 -11.76
C ILE A 93 9.76 15.41 -12.42
#